data_AF-A0A2N2Z871-F1
#
_entry.id   AF-A0A2N2Z871-F1
#
_cell.length_a   1.000
_cell.length_b   1.000
_cell.length_c   1.000
_cell.angle_alpha   90.00
_cell.angle_beta   90.00
_cell.angle_gamma   90.00
#
_symmetry.space_group_name_H-M   'P 1'
#
loop_
_entity.id
_entity.type
_entity.pdbx_description
1 polymer ?
#
loop_
_entity_poly.entity_id
_entity_poly.type
_entity_poly.pdbx_seq_one_letter_code
_entity_poly.pdbx_strand_id
1 'polypeptide(L)' 'MKAVILAGGLGSRLKPFTEVIPKPLLPVGEKSVLEIQIERLKQFG' A
#
# COMPACT_ATOMS: atom_id res chain seq x y z
N MET A 1 -14.75 6.20 12.46
CA MET A 1 -14.90 6.82 11.12
C MET A 1 -14.95 5.73 10.06
N LYS A 2 -15.53 5.96 8.88
CA LYS A 2 -15.45 5.03 7.74
C LYS A 2 -14.49 5.62 6.71
N ALA A 3 -13.57 4.79 6.20
CA ALA A 3 -12.58 5.21 5.21
C ALA A 3 -12.42 4.13 4.13
N VAL A 4 -11.94 4.52 2.95
CA VAL A 4 -11.65 3.63 1.82
C VAL A 4 -10.22 3.90 1.34
N ILE A 5 -9.41 2.84 1.20
CA ILE A 5 -8.07 2.91 0.62
C ILE A 5 -8.14 2.40 -0.82
N LEU A 6 -7.78 3.26 -1.79
CA LEU A 6 -7.73 2.86 -3.19
C LEU A 6 -6.44 2.07 -3.46
N ALA A 7 -6.60 0.78 -3.77
CA ALA A 7 -5.51 -0.17 -4.00
C ALA A 7 -5.43 -0.67 -5.47
N GLY A 8 -6.09 0.02 -6.40
CA GLY A 8 -6.13 -0.33 -7.82
C GLY A 8 -5.01 0.30 -8.66
N GLY A 9 -4.81 -0.25 -9.87
CA GLY A 9 -3.86 0.23 -10.88
C GLY A 9 -2.91 -0.86 -11.40
N LEU A 10 -2.29 -0.62 -12.55
CA LEU A 10 -1.47 -1.62 -13.27
C LEU A 10 -0.09 -1.89 -12.65
N GLY A 11 0.34 -1.12 -11.65
CA GLY A 11 1.67 -1.28 -11.02
C GLY A 11 2.87 -0.94 -11.91
N SER A 12 2.66 -0.55 -13.17
CA SER A 12 3.71 -0.48 -14.22
C SER A 12 4.98 0.30 -13.87
N ARG A 13 4.88 1.36 -13.07
CA ARG A 13 6.03 2.19 -12.67
C ARG A 13 7.02 1.50 -11.73
N LEU A 14 6.59 0.49 -10.97
CA LEU A 14 7.43 -0.21 -10.00
C LEU A 14 7.78 -1.63 -10.47
N LYS A 15 7.63 -1.91 -11.77
CA LYS A 15 8.18 -3.12 -12.37
C LYS A 15 9.71 -3.14 -12.23
N PRO A 16 10.34 -4.32 -12.05
CA PRO A 16 9.73 -5.65 -12.11
C PRO A 16 9.06 -6.11 -10.81
N PHE A 17 9.23 -5.38 -9.70
CA PHE A 17 8.75 -5.82 -8.38
C PHE A 17 7.23 -6.06 -8.34
N THR A 18 6.46 -5.22 -9.04
CA THR A 18 5.00 -5.35 -9.09
C THR A 18 4.48 -6.52 -9.92
N GLU A 19 5.36 -7.27 -10.59
CA GLU A 19 4.98 -8.50 -11.30
C GLU A 19 4.83 -9.68 -10.32
N VAL A 20 5.47 -9.59 -9.16
CA VAL A 20 5.43 -10.62 -8.11
C VAL A 20 4.60 -10.17 -6.91
N ILE A 21 4.69 -8.89 -6.53
CA ILE A 21 4.05 -8.34 -5.32
C ILE A 21 3.18 -7.13 -5.70
N PRO A 22 1.86 -7.12 -5.43
CA PRO A 22 1.03 -5.94 -5.67
C PRO A 22 1.61 -4.69 -4.99
N LYS A 23 1.57 -3.54 -5.67
CA LYS A 23 2.13 -2.28 -5.12
C LYS A 23 1.72 -1.99 -3.66
N PRO A 24 0.46 -2.15 -3.23
CA PRO A 24 0.06 -1.89 -1.84
C PRO A 24 0.80 -2.76 -0.82
N LEU A 25 1.26 -3.95 -1.22
CA LEU A 25 1.96 -4.90 -0.36
C LEU A 25 3.48 -4.79 -0.47
N LEU A 26 4.01 -3.91 -1.34
CA LEU A 26 5.45 -3.69 -1.41
C LEU A 26 5.97 -3.14 -0.09
N PRO A 27 7.11 -3.66 0.41
CA PRO A 27 7.70 -3.21 1.66
C PRO A 27 8.33 -1.81 1.51
N VAL A 28 8.18 -1.01 2.56
CA VAL A 28 8.90 0.24 2.80
C VAL A 28 9.51 0.13 4.20
N GLY A 29 10.78 -0.30 4.24
CA GLY A 29 11.39 -0.75 5.49
C GLY A 29 10.74 -2.06 5.96
N GLU A 30 10.28 -2.09 7.20
CA GLU A 30 9.70 -3.28 7.84
C GLU A 30 8.19 -3.45 7.61
N LYS A 31 7.51 -2.48 6.97
CA LYS A 31 6.05 -2.49 6.77
C LYS A 31 5.70 -2.31 5.31
N SER A 32 4.58 -2.88 4.87
CA SER A 32 4.04 -2.60 3.55
C SER A 32 3.46 -1.19 3.44
N VAL A 33 3.35 -0.68 2.21
CA VAL A 33 2.68 0.59 1.93
C VAL A 33 1.27 0.63 2.54
N LEU A 34 0.52 -0.48 2.43
CA LEU A 34 -0.84 -0.60 2.95
C LEU A 34 -0.89 -0.54 4.48
N GLU A 35 0.01 -1.24 5.18
CA GLU A 35 0.09 -1.19 6.64
C GLU A 35 0.35 0.25 7.13
N ILE A 36 1.28 0.95 6.48
CA ILE A 36 1.57 2.35 6.81
C ILE A 36 0.31 3.23 6.65
N GLN A 37 -0.51 3.00 5.61
CA GLN A 37 -1.77 3.75 5.44
C GLN A 37 -2.79 3.41 6.53
N ILE A 38 -2.95 2.14 6.88
CA ILE A 38 -3.88 1.69 7.92
C ILE A 38 -3.50 2.27 9.29
N GLU A 39 -2.21 2.24 9.64
CA GLU A 39 -1.73 2.81 10.91
C GLU A 39 -1.95 4.31 10.98
N ARG A 40 -1.70 5.04 9.88
CA ARG A 40 -2.00 6.47 9.81
C ARG A 40 -3.49 6.75 9.96
N LEU A 41 -4.35 5.99 9.29
CA LEU A 41 -5.80 6.13 9.44
C LEU A 41 -6.25 5.81 10.87
N LYS A 42 -5.65 4.82 11.53
CA LYS A 42 -5.92 4.51 12.94
C LYS A 42 -5.50 5.64 13.88
N GLN A 43 -4.39 6.32 13.58
CA GLN A 43 -3.84 7.39 14.42
C GLN A 43 -4.57 8.73 14.27
N PHE A 44 -5.02 9.06 13.06
CA PHE A 44 -5.54 10.40 12.73
C PHE A 44 -7.01 10.42 12.28
N GLY A 45 -7.63 9.26 12.04
CA GLY A 45 -9.03 9.12 11.59
C GLY A 45 -9.99 8.63 12.66
#